data_AF-A0A2N5FUW0-F1
#
_entry.id   AF-A0A2N5FUW0-F1
#
_cell.length_a   1.000
_cell.length_b   1.000
_cell.length_c   1.000
_cell.angle_alpha   90.00
_cell.angle_beta   90.00
_cell.angle_gamma   90.00
#
_symmetry.space_group_name_H-M   'P 1'
#
loop_
_entity.id
_entity.type
_entity.pdbx_description
1 polymer ?
#
loop_
_entity_poly.entity_id
_entity_poly.type
_entity_poly.pdbx_seq_one_letter_code
_entity_poly.pdbx_strand_id
1 'polypeptide(L)'
;MIDPIQTKRLDDENLLEWKIRICNNKDTYSLTWDEIKDLINSETGESNGESVYRKWWYSFFQGMEFSKQQSISSDEAMVELELKKLQIMEEQKKLQSIKSEFHKISRENGRRTLFFEEVSRKIEEVGTLPSPTFETLQTNTESKAGILGFGDEHFGKEFVSQNNEYNEKIYLDRMSKLLSETVSTIQKEQLDELTVLNGADSVEGMALRVSQLTALQYGFIDQVIKYARYKVEWLKELSKHVKIRYIHIPSANHTELRLHNSSRSEMPKEDVERIIAVYIHDMLKDNERIDVPLCDEGIVDFEVNGYNFAACHGHQLKGKKNALKDISMMKRKFYDFLYVSHFHHGSSLTVGETDTHNIEVVQLPSIMGSDEYSDSLMTGAKSGANLSIYEKGKGRTISYNFILN
;
A
#
# COMPACT_ATOMS: atom_id res chain seq x y z
N MET A 1 2.64 17.52 89.58
CA MET A 1 3.94 16.92 89.23
C MET A 1 3.95 16.76 87.73
N ILE A 2 4.84 17.44 87.04
CA ILE A 2 4.99 17.38 85.57
C ILE A 2 5.48 15.97 85.21
N ASP A 3 4.85 15.31 84.23
CA ASP A 3 5.36 14.05 83.67
C ASP A 3 6.63 14.36 82.84
N PRO A 4 7.83 13.97 83.29
CA PRO A 4 9.09 14.35 82.63
C PRO A 4 9.22 13.77 81.21
N ILE A 5 8.43 12.74 80.88
CA ILE A 5 8.47 12.07 79.58
C ILE A 5 7.79 12.92 78.50
N GLN A 6 6.75 13.67 78.85
CA GLN A 6 5.96 14.43 77.87
C GLN A 6 6.61 15.73 77.42
N THR A 7 7.47 16.30 78.26
CA THR A 7 8.13 17.61 78.02
C THR A 7 9.52 17.50 77.41
N LYS A 8 10.11 16.29 77.36
CA LYS A 8 11.42 16.06 76.77
C LYS A 8 11.33 16.08 75.23
N ARG A 9 12.43 16.47 74.59
CA ARG A 9 12.59 16.37 73.14
C ARG A 9 12.72 14.90 72.70
N LEU A 10 11.93 14.51 71.71
CA LEU A 10 11.89 13.21 71.05
C LEU A 10 13.00 13.11 69.99
N ASP A 11 13.38 11.88 69.64
CA ASP A 11 14.47 11.63 68.69
C ASP A 11 14.11 11.99 67.24
N ASP A 12 12.82 12.05 66.91
CA ASP A 12 12.29 12.35 65.57
C ASP A 12 11.87 13.81 65.38
N GLU A 13 11.98 14.66 66.40
CA GLU A 13 11.62 16.07 66.31
C GLU A 13 12.85 17.01 66.30
N ASN A 14 12.83 17.97 65.38
CA ASN A 14 13.80 19.05 65.37
C ASN A 14 13.49 20.08 66.49
N LEU A 15 14.44 20.97 66.81
CA LEU A 15 14.29 21.92 67.92
C LEU A 15 13.07 22.83 67.76
N LEU A 16 12.74 23.21 66.52
CA LEU A 16 11.59 24.07 66.22
C LEU A 16 10.27 23.31 66.41
N GLU A 17 10.19 22.08 65.92
CA GLU A 17 9.03 21.19 66.09
C GLU A 17 8.74 20.91 67.56
N TRP A 18 9.79 20.66 68.35
CA TRP A 18 9.67 20.51 69.79
C TRP A 18 9.15 21.78 70.48
N LYS A 19 9.74 22.95 70.16
CA LYS A 19 9.29 24.24 70.71
C LYS A 19 7.82 24.51 70.38
N ILE A 20 7.38 24.21 69.15
CA ILE A 20 5.99 24.32 68.70
C ILE A 20 5.10 23.37 69.52
N ARG A 21 5.49 22.10 69.68
CA ARG A 21 4.71 21.09 70.41
C ARG A 21 4.50 21.47 71.87
N ILE A 22 5.55 21.91 72.57
CA ILE A 22 5.46 22.32 73.98
C ILE A 22 4.58 23.57 74.14
N CYS A 23 4.71 24.57 73.26
CA CYS A 23 3.89 25.78 73.33
C CYS A 23 2.42 25.52 72.96
N ASN A 24 2.16 24.67 71.96
CA ASN A 24 0.82 24.34 71.51
C ASN A 24 0.03 23.51 72.54
N ASN A 25 0.73 22.67 73.30
CA ASN A 25 0.14 21.81 74.33
C ASN A 25 0.28 22.37 75.75
N LYS A 26 0.59 23.67 75.90
CA LYS A 26 0.78 24.32 77.21
C LYS A 26 -0.34 23.97 78.19
N ASP A 27 -1.61 24.14 77.79
CA ASP A 27 -2.75 23.93 78.68
C ASP A 27 -3.02 22.44 78.90
N THR A 28 -2.81 21.60 77.87
CA THR A 28 -2.90 20.13 77.95
C THR A 28 -1.89 19.55 78.93
N TYR A 29 -0.66 20.07 78.94
CA TYR A 29 0.41 19.66 79.84
C TYR A 29 0.36 20.39 81.19
N SER A 30 -0.63 21.26 81.40
CA SER A 30 -0.78 22.08 82.61
C SER A 30 0.48 22.90 82.94
N LEU A 31 1.17 23.40 81.91
CA LEU A 31 2.41 24.17 82.04
C LEU A 31 2.13 25.68 82.17
N THR A 32 2.94 26.33 82.98
CA THR A 32 3.09 27.78 83.04
C THR A 32 4.16 28.25 82.04
N TRP A 33 4.10 29.53 81.65
CA TRP A 33 5.10 30.09 80.75
C TRP A 33 6.50 30.14 81.37
N ASP A 34 6.58 30.24 82.71
CA ASP A 34 7.85 30.13 83.43
C ASP A 34 8.46 28.73 83.34
N GLU A 35 7.65 27.68 83.44
CA GLU A 35 8.11 26.30 83.26
C GLU A 35 8.51 26.02 81.80
N ILE A 36 7.77 26.55 80.82
CA ILE A 36 8.16 26.46 79.40
C ILE A 36 9.49 27.17 79.16
N LYS A 37 9.70 28.33 79.76
CA LYS A 37 10.97 29.07 79.70
C LYS A 37 12.10 28.24 80.29
N ASP A 38 11.91 27.63 81.46
CA ASP A 38 12.93 26.80 82.10
C ASP A 38 13.28 25.58 81.24
N LEU A 39 12.27 24.90 80.67
CA LEU A 39 12.46 23.79 79.73
C LEU A 39 13.27 24.22 78.51
N ILE A 40 12.87 25.29 77.83
CA ILE A 40 13.54 25.73 76.60
C ILE A 40 14.95 26.25 76.89
N ASN A 41 15.15 27.04 77.95
CA ASN A 41 16.47 27.53 78.36
C ASN A 41 17.40 26.37 78.71
N SER A 42 16.90 25.33 79.40
CA SER A 42 17.71 24.16 79.76
C SER A 42 18.17 23.35 78.54
N GLU A 43 17.32 23.23 77.52
CA GLU A 43 17.61 22.47 76.30
C GLU A 43 18.51 23.26 75.33
N THR A 44 18.39 24.58 75.31
CA THR A 44 19.09 25.45 74.34
C THR A 44 20.32 26.17 74.89
N GLY A 45 20.49 26.20 76.22
CA GLY A 45 21.52 26.99 76.88
C GLY A 45 21.26 28.50 76.89
N GLU A 46 20.05 28.92 76.53
CA GLU A 46 19.63 30.33 76.53
C GLU A 46 19.32 30.81 77.97
N SER A 47 19.32 32.13 78.17
CA SER A 47 18.94 32.78 79.45
C SER A 47 17.83 33.80 79.24
N ASN A 48 16.88 33.47 78.38
CA ASN A 48 15.78 34.34 78.01
C ASN A 48 14.66 34.32 79.06
N GLY A 49 13.88 35.41 79.13
CA GLY A 49 12.64 35.46 79.89
C GLY A 49 11.49 34.71 79.21
N GLU A 50 10.50 34.30 79.99
CA GLU A 50 9.23 33.69 79.57
C GLU A 50 8.50 34.47 78.48
N SER A 51 8.62 35.81 78.51
CA SER A 51 7.95 36.70 77.57
C SER A 51 8.46 36.56 76.14
N VAL A 52 9.71 36.13 75.95
CA VAL A 52 10.31 35.87 74.62
C VAL A 52 9.59 34.71 73.95
N TYR A 53 9.47 33.59 74.65
CA TYR A 53 8.84 32.37 74.12
C TYR A 53 7.33 32.53 73.92
N ARG A 54 6.65 33.19 74.86
CA ARG A 54 5.21 33.47 74.73
C ARG A 54 4.90 34.36 73.51
N LYS A 55 5.64 35.45 73.31
CA LYS A 55 5.43 36.36 72.17
C LYS A 55 5.74 35.68 70.83
N TRP A 56 6.82 34.88 70.79
CA TRP A 56 7.18 34.10 69.63
C TRP A 56 6.05 33.13 69.23
N TRP A 57 5.51 32.37 70.18
CA TRP A 57 4.42 31.43 69.93
C TRP A 57 3.18 32.10 69.34
N TYR A 58 2.71 33.19 69.95
CA TYR A 58 1.53 33.90 69.44
C TYR A 58 1.73 34.47 68.02
N SER A 59 2.93 34.95 67.72
CA SER A 59 3.26 35.46 66.38
C SER A 59 3.30 34.34 65.34
N PHE A 60 3.90 33.20 65.70
CA PHE A 60 3.96 32.01 64.86
C PHE A 60 2.56 31.44 64.58
N PHE A 61 1.73 31.32 65.62
CA PHE A 61 0.35 30.84 65.51
C PHE A 61 -0.50 31.70 64.56
N GLN A 62 -0.41 33.03 64.68
CA GLN A 62 -1.11 33.94 63.76
C GLN A 62 -0.65 33.78 62.31
N GLY A 63 0.65 33.61 62.06
CA GLY A 63 1.19 33.37 60.73
C GLY A 63 0.68 32.06 60.10
N MET A 64 0.58 30.99 60.89
CA MET A 64 0.03 29.71 60.41
C MET A 64 -1.44 29.82 60.03
N GLU A 65 -2.26 30.49 60.86
CA GLU A 65 -3.69 30.66 60.58
C GLU A 65 -3.94 31.55 59.35
N PHE A 66 -3.11 32.57 59.12
CA PHE A 66 -3.16 33.36 57.89
C PHE A 66 -2.79 32.54 56.64
N SER A 67 -1.76 31.69 56.72
CA SER A 67 -1.36 30.84 55.60
C SER A 67 -2.47 29.86 55.20
N LYS A 68 -3.19 29.27 56.16
CA LYS A 68 -4.32 28.38 55.87
C LYS A 68 -5.46 29.08 55.12
N GLN A 69 -5.65 30.38 55.35
CA GLN A 69 -6.70 31.16 54.69
C GLN A 69 -6.37 31.52 53.22
N GLN A 70 -5.09 31.52 52.81
CA GLN A 70 -4.70 31.86 51.42
C GLN A 70 -4.57 30.67 50.46
N SER A 71 -4.56 29.41 50.94
CA SER A 71 -4.28 28.24 50.09
C SER A 71 -5.40 27.79 49.14
N ILE A 72 -6.43 28.60 48.88
CA ILE A 72 -7.60 28.21 48.04
C ILE A 72 -7.41 28.51 46.53
N SER A 73 -6.34 29.18 46.08
CA SER A 73 -6.18 29.52 44.64
C SER A 73 -5.38 28.51 43.78
N SER A 74 -5.11 27.29 44.26
CA SER A 74 -4.19 26.34 43.60
C SER A 74 -4.85 25.29 42.70
N ASP A 75 -6.17 25.12 42.73
CA ASP A 75 -6.83 23.97 42.09
C ASP A 75 -7.15 24.20 40.59
N GLU A 76 -7.55 25.41 40.17
CA GLU A 76 -7.90 25.68 38.77
C GLU A 76 -6.69 25.60 37.83
N ALA A 77 -5.53 26.12 38.25
CA ALA A 77 -4.29 26.04 37.49
C ALA A 77 -3.78 24.59 37.35
N MET A 78 -4.07 23.75 38.34
CA MET A 78 -3.70 22.33 38.33
C MET A 78 -4.55 21.55 37.32
N VAL A 79 -5.86 21.82 37.27
CA VAL A 79 -6.79 21.22 36.31
C VAL A 79 -6.43 21.61 34.87
N GLU A 80 -6.10 22.88 34.61
CA GLU A 80 -5.70 23.32 33.26
C GLU A 80 -4.39 22.66 32.80
N LEU A 81 -3.42 22.50 33.70
CA LEU A 81 -2.17 21.79 33.42
C LEU A 81 -2.40 20.30 33.13
N GLU A 82 -3.31 19.65 33.85
CA GLU A 82 -3.68 18.26 33.58
C GLU A 82 -4.35 18.10 32.22
N LEU A 83 -5.27 19.00 31.85
CA LEU A 83 -5.91 19.00 30.54
C LEU A 83 -4.92 19.19 29.40
N LYS A 84 -3.98 20.14 29.51
CA LYS A 84 -2.91 20.34 28.52
C LYS A 84 -1.99 19.13 28.41
N LYS A 85 -1.65 18.49 29.53
CA LYS A 85 -0.85 17.25 29.54
C LYS A 85 -1.58 16.12 28.81
N LEU A 86 -2.89 16.02 29.00
CA LEU A 86 -3.72 14.99 28.36
C LEU A 86 -3.82 15.21 26.84
N GLN A 87 -3.96 16.46 26.38
CA GLN A 87 -3.92 16.83 24.95
C GLN A 87 -2.56 16.49 24.32
N ILE A 88 -1.45 16.86 24.96
CA ILE A 88 -0.11 16.54 24.47
C ILE A 88 0.09 15.02 24.39
N MET A 89 -0.37 14.27 25.40
CA MET A 89 -0.30 12.80 25.38
C MET A 89 -1.12 12.20 24.23
N GLU A 90 -2.29 12.76 23.92
CA GLU A 90 -3.13 12.32 22.81
C GLU A 90 -2.43 12.58 21.46
N GLU A 91 -1.86 13.77 21.26
CA GLU A 91 -1.10 14.10 20.05
C GLU A 91 0.15 13.24 19.88
N GLN A 92 0.89 12.97 20.96
CA GLN A 92 2.04 12.08 20.96
C GLN A 92 1.65 10.65 20.53
N LYS A 93 0.53 10.13 21.05
CA LYS A 93 0.01 8.81 20.64
C LYS A 93 -0.40 8.80 19.16
N LYS A 94 -1.07 9.85 18.67
CA LYS A 94 -1.41 9.98 17.24
C LYS A 94 -0.16 9.98 16.36
N LEU A 95 0.84 10.79 16.70
CA LEU A 95 2.13 10.85 16.01
C LEU A 95 2.89 9.51 16.05
N GLN A 96 2.88 8.82 17.18
CA GLN A 96 3.51 7.52 17.33
C GLN A 96 2.86 6.46 16.43
N SER A 97 1.52 6.49 16.32
CA SER A 97 0.78 5.60 15.41
C SER A 97 1.16 5.85 13.95
N ILE A 98 1.15 7.11 13.51
CA ILE A 98 1.53 7.50 12.14
C ILE A 98 2.98 7.10 11.83
N LYS A 99 3.92 7.33 12.76
CA LYS A 99 5.32 6.92 12.60
C LYS A 99 5.46 5.40 12.51
N SER A 100 4.75 4.65 13.35
CA SER A 100 4.78 3.18 13.32
C SER A 100 4.32 2.64 11.96
N GLU A 101 3.21 3.18 11.44
CA GLU A 101 2.68 2.84 10.12
C GLU A 101 3.63 3.24 8.98
N PHE A 102 4.17 4.46 9.02
CA PHE A 102 5.17 4.93 8.07
C PHE A 102 6.42 4.05 8.06
N HIS A 103 6.95 3.69 9.23
CA HIS A 103 8.11 2.81 9.32
C HIS A 103 7.80 1.38 8.84
N LYS A 104 6.57 0.89 9.03
CA LYS A 104 6.13 -0.40 8.46
C LYS A 104 6.15 -0.33 6.94
N ILE A 105 5.50 0.67 6.34
CA ILE A 105 5.45 0.89 4.89
C ILE A 105 6.86 1.06 4.32
N SER A 106 7.71 1.85 4.98
CA SER A 106 9.09 2.10 4.54
C SER A 106 9.95 0.84 4.57
N ARG A 107 9.81 -0.01 5.60
CA ARG A 107 10.52 -1.31 5.65
C ARG A 107 10.04 -2.29 4.57
N GLU A 108 8.73 -2.35 4.33
CA GLU A 108 8.17 -3.16 3.24
C GLU A 108 8.72 -2.69 1.88
N ASN A 109 8.69 -1.37 1.62
CA ASN A 109 9.22 -0.80 0.39
C ASN A 109 10.74 -1.04 0.25
N GLY A 110 11.52 -0.89 1.32
CA GLY A 110 12.97 -1.10 1.28
C GLY A 110 13.36 -2.55 1.00
N ARG A 111 12.71 -3.53 1.65
CA ARG A 111 12.95 -4.97 1.38
C ARG A 111 12.58 -5.34 -0.04
N ARG A 112 11.50 -4.76 -0.53
CA ARG A 112 10.97 -4.94 -1.88
C ARG A 112 11.92 -4.36 -2.94
N THR A 113 12.36 -3.11 -2.76
CA THR A 113 13.35 -2.47 -3.63
C THR A 113 14.62 -3.31 -3.69
N LEU A 114 15.14 -3.76 -2.54
CA LEU A 114 16.31 -4.63 -2.49
C LEU A 114 16.12 -5.96 -3.22
N PHE A 115 14.95 -6.60 -3.08
CA PHE A 115 14.64 -7.85 -3.78
C PHE A 115 14.58 -7.65 -5.29
N PHE A 116 13.90 -6.61 -5.78
CA PHE A 116 13.85 -6.31 -7.20
C PHE A 116 15.21 -5.88 -7.74
N GLU A 117 15.97 -5.05 -7.02
CA GLU A 117 17.36 -4.70 -7.36
C GLU A 117 18.25 -5.94 -7.45
N GLU A 118 18.07 -6.91 -6.55
CA GLU A 118 18.80 -8.17 -6.57
C GLU A 118 18.43 -9.02 -7.79
N VAL A 119 17.14 -9.13 -8.12
CA VAL A 119 16.66 -9.78 -9.35
C VAL A 119 17.24 -9.10 -10.59
N SER A 120 17.14 -7.77 -10.67
CA SER A 120 17.71 -6.96 -11.75
C SER A 120 19.22 -7.16 -11.88
N ARG A 121 19.97 -7.14 -10.78
CA ARG A 121 21.41 -7.42 -10.77
C ARG A 121 21.72 -8.82 -11.32
N LYS A 122 20.94 -9.83 -10.93
CA LYS A 122 21.09 -11.19 -11.44
C LYS A 122 20.76 -11.31 -12.93
N ILE A 123 19.83 -10.50 -13.43
CA ILE A 123 19.54 -10.41 -14.87
C ILE A 123 20.69 -9.69 -15.60
N GLU A 124 21.26 -8.63 -15.03
CA GLU A 124 22.42 -7.94 -15.59
C GLU A 124 23.66 -8.84 -15.70
N GLU A 125 23.87 -9.74 -14.72
CA GLU A 125 24.91 -10.77 -14.78
C GLU A 125 24.72 -11.74 -15.96
N VAL A 126 23.46 -11.99 -16.38
CA VAL A 126 23.11 -12.83 -17.54
C VAL A 126 23.28 -12.08 -18.87
N GLY A 127 23.17 -10.74 -18.83
CA GLY A 127 23.30 -9.85 -19.98
C GLY A 127 21.99 -9.64 -20.74
N THR A 128 21.88 -8.51 -21.43
CA THR A 128 20.72 -8.19 -22.28
C THR A 128 20.80 -8.96 -23.61
N LEU A 129 19.64 -9.18 -24.23
CA LEU A 129 19.59 -9.82 -25.54
C LEU A 129 19.85 -8.77 -26.63
N PRO A 130 20.59 -9.11 -27.69
CA PRO A 130 20.83 -8.16 -28.78
C PRO A 130 19.51 -7.74 -29.44
N SER A 131 19.43 -6.46 -29.80
CA SER A 131 18.32 -5.90 -30.56
C SER A 131 18.21 -6.58 -31.93
N PRO A 132 16.97 -6.84 -32.41
CA PRO A 132 16.78 -7.42 -33.74
C PRO A 132 17.13 -6.39 -34.83
N THR A 133 17.36 -6.87 -36.05
CA THR A 133 17.34 -6.00 -37.22
C THR A 133 15.91 -5.50 -37.43
N PHE A 134 15.75 -4.19 -37.47
CA PHE A 134 14.44 -3.58 -37.56
C PHE A 134 13.98 -3.31 -39.00
N GLU A 135 12.66 -3.37 -39.24
CA GLU A 135 12.07 -2.93 -40.50
C GLU A 135 11.81 -1.41 -40.49
N THR A 136 11.67 -0.83 -41.67
CA THR A 136 11.26 0.59 -41.80
C THR A 136 9.86 0.76 -41.24
N LEU A 137 9.71 1.68 -40.28
CA LEU A 137 8.41 1.99 -39.71
C LEU A 137 7.51 2.67 -40.73
N GLN A 138 6.22 2.34 -40.66
CA GLN A 138 5.19 3.07 -41.41
C GLN A 138 5.12 4.52 -40.90
N THR A 139 4.68 5.45 -41.76
CA THR A 139 4.43 6.83 -41.34
C THR A 139 2.98 6.98 -40.95
N ASN A 140 2.72 7.20 -39.65
CA ASN A 140 1.38 7.45 -39.14
C ASN A 140 0.95 8.88 -39.47
N THR A 141 0.17 9.04 -40.53
CA THR A 141 -0.27 10.36 -41.01
C THR A 141 -1.54 10.86 -40.33
N GLU A 142 -2.32 9.96 -39.70
CA GLU A 142 -3.66 10.25 -39.17
C GLU A 142 -3.67 10.43 -37.64
N SER A 143 -2.50 10.48 -36.98
CA SER A 143 -2.39 10.52 -35.51
C SER A 143 -3.20 9.41 -34.85
N LYS A 144 -3.10 8.18 -35.36
CA LYS A 144 -3.75 7.00 -34.80
C LYS A 144 -2.91 6.41 -33.67
N ALA A 145 -3.57 5.87 -32.66
CA ALA A 145 -2.91 5.09 -31.62
C ALA A 145 -3.53 3.70 -31.51
N GLY A 146 -2.69 2.67 -31.54
CA GLY A 146 -3.13 1.30 -31.30
C GLY A 146 -2.94 0.90 -29.83
N ILE A 147 -3.92 0.20 -29.27
CA ILE A 147 -3.78 -0.54 -28.02
C ILE A 147 -4.16 -2.00 -28.28
N LEU A 148 -3.17 -2.89 -28.22
CA LEU A 148 -3.36 -4.34 -28.17
C LEU A 148 -3.47 -4.77 -26.71
N GLY A 149 -4.63 -5.26 -26.29
CA GLY A 149 -4.86 -5.76 -24.94
C GLY A 149 -5.25 -7.23 -24.92
N PHE A 150 -4.67 -7.97 -23.98
CA PHE A 150 -5.00 -9.36 -23.65
C PHE A 150 -4.60 -9.63 -22.20
N GLY A 151 -5.13 -10.69 -21.59
CA GLY A 151 -4.75 -11.12 -20.25
C GLY A 151 -5.18 -12.56 -20.01
N ASP A 152 -5.12 -13.00 -18.75
CA ASP A 152 -5.53 -14.34 -18.35
C ASP A 152 -4.89 -15.40 -19.25
N GLU A 153 -3.56 -15.33 -19.35
CA GLU A 153 -2.74 -16.24 -20.15
C GLU A 153 -2.57 -17.58 -19.45
N HIS A 154 -2.48 -17.61 -18.11
CA HIS A 154 -2.36 -18.84 -17.31
C HIS A 154 -1.31 -19.80 -17.88
N PHE A 155 -0.16 -19.27 -18.31
CA PHE A 155 0.91 -20.08 -18.87
C PHE A 155 1.33 -21.16 -17.86
N GLY A 156 1.40 -22.40 -18.32
CA GLY A 156 1.71 -23.57 -17.49
C GLY A 156 0.49 -24.39 -17.05
N LYS A 157 -0.73 -23.91 -17.29
CA LYS A 157 -1.97 -24.71 -17.11
C LYS A 157 -2.18 -25.67 -18.28
N GLU A 158 -2.68 -26.87 -18.00
CA GLU A 158 -3.16 -27.82 -19.00
C GLU A 158 -4.58 -28.26 -18.69
N PHE A 159 -5.46 -28.22 -19.69
CA PHE A 159 -6.84 -28.68 -19.55
C PHE A 159 -7.49 -29.01 -20.90
N VAL A 160 -8.59 -29.75 -20.83
CA VAL A 160 -9.54 -29.96 -21.92
C VAL A 160 -10.94 -29.66 -21.39
N SER A 161 -11.65 -28.76 -22.08
CA SER A 161 -13.00 -28.29 -21.78
C SER A 161 -13.96 -28.68 -22.91
N GLN A 162 -15.27 -28.43 -22.78
CA GLN A 162 -16.24 -28.76 -23.82
C GLN A 162 -15.92 -28.16 -25.19
N ASN A 163 -15.41 -26.93 -25.23
CA ASN A 163 -15.21 -26.16 -26.47
C ASN A 163 -13.77 -25.62 -26.63
N ASN A 164 -12.84 -26.10 -25.80
CA ASN A 164 -11.50 -25.56 -25.71
C ASN A 164 -10.50 -26.60 -25.19
N GLU A 165 -9.24 -26.47 -25.57
CA GLU A 165 -8.12 -27.18 -24.99
C GLU A 165 -6.96 -26.20 -24.80
N TYR A 166 -6.10 -26.47 -23.83
CA TYR A 166 -5.00 -25.59 -23.51
C TYR A 166 -3.81 -26.35 -22.94
N ASN A 167 -2.62 -26.00 -23.40
CA ASN A 167 -1.33 -26.41 -22.87
C ASN A 167 -0.26 -25.44 -23.41
N GLU A 168 1.03 -25.66 -23.09
CA GLU A 168 2.11 -24.77 -23.55
C GLU A 168 2.17 -24.66 -25.07
N LYS A 169 2.03 -25.76 -25.81
CA LYS A 169 2.07 -25.75 -27.27
C LYS A 169 0.95 -24.88 -27.85
N ILE A 170 -0.28 -25.09 -27.37
CA ILE A 170 -1.46 -24.32 -27.81
C ILE A 170 -1.29 -22.84 -27.49
N TYR A 171 -0.74 -22.50 -26.32
CA TYR A 171 -0.41 -21.12 -25.97
C TYR A 171 0.56 -20.50 -26.99
N LEU A 172 1.65 -21.18 -27.32
CA LEU A 172 2.65 -20.68 -28.28
C LEU A 172 2.03 -20.50 -29.68
N ASP A 173 1.18 -21.43 -30.12
CA ASP A 173 0.47 -21.36 -31.41
C ASP A 173 -0.49 -20.15 -31.44
N ARG A 174 -1.23 -19.91 -30.35
CA ARG A 174 -2.14 -18.76 -30.20
C ARG A 174 -1.39 -17.44 -30.20
N MET A 175 -0.28 -17.35 -29.48
CA MET A 175 0.55 -16.14 -29.41
C MET A 175 1.26 -15.86 -30.74
N SER A 176 1.66 -16.90 -31.48
CA SER A 176 2.18 -16.77 -32.85
C SER A 176 1.12 -16.25 -33.82
N LYS A 177 -0.11 -16.77 -33.73
CA LYS A 177 -1.26 -16.26 -34.49
C LYS A 177 -1.55 -14.80 -34.15
N LEU A 178 -1.58 -14.46 -32.86
CA LEU A 178 -1.80 -13.10 -32.38
C LEU A 178 -0.74 -12.13 -32.92
N LEU A 179 0.54 -12.51 -32.90
CA LEU A 179 1.63 -11.73 -33.48
C LEU A 179 1.35 -11.45 -34.96
N SER A 180 1.03 -12.49 -35.73
CA SER A 180 0.77 -12.39 -37.17
C SER A 180 -0.43 -11.49 -37.50
N GLU A 181 -1.54 -11.65 -36.77
CA GLU A 181 -2.75 -10.81 -36.94
C GLU A 181 -2.48 -9.35 -36.51
N THR A 182 -1.69 -9.15 -35.47
CA THR A 182 -1.28 -7.81 -35.00
C THR A 182 -0.41 -7.12 -36.04
N VAL A 183 0.62 -7.79 -36.59
CA VAL A 183 1.48 -7.24 -37.64
C VAL A 183 0.67 -6.87 -38.89
N SER A 184 -0.25 -7.75 -39.30
CA SER A 184 -1.16 -7.47 -40.42
C SER A 184 -2.02 -6.23 -40.18
N THR A 185 -2.49 -6.04 -38.94
CA THR A 185 -3.30 -4.89 -38.54
C THR A 185 -2.46 -3.60 -38.46
N ILE A 186 -1.23 -3.67 -37.94
CA ILE A 186 -0.28 -2.55 -37.93
C ILE A 186 -0.05 -2.05 -39.36
N GLN A 187 0.21 -2.96 -40.30
CA GLN A 187 0.43 -2.60 -41.70
C GLN A 187 -0.83 -2.00 -42.35
N LYS A 188 -2.00 -2.61 -42.10
CA LYS A 188 -3.28 -2.16 -42.62
C LYS A 188 -3.64 -0.75 -42.14
N GLU A 189 -3.49 -0.50 -40.83
CA GLU A 189 -3.86 0.76 -40.19
C GLU A 189 -2.73 1.80 -40.16
N GLN A 190 -1.55 1.44 -40.69
CA GLN A 190 -0.35 2.28 -40.77
C GLN A 190 0.11 2.81 -39.40
N LEU A 191 0.14 1.93 -38.40
CA LEU A 191 0.58 2.26 -37.06
C LEU A 191 2.11 2.30 -36.97
N ASP A 192 2.64 3.33 -36.32
CA ASP A 192 4.06 3.47 -35.98
C ASP A 192 4.34 3.22 -34.49
N GLU A 193 3.30 3.39 -33.64
CA GLU A 193 3.32 3.14 -32.20
C GLU A 193 2.15 2.24 -31.78
N LEU A 194 2.43 1.30 -30.87
CA LEU A 194 1.46 0.37 -30.30
C LEU A 194 1.67 0.26 -28.79
N THR A 195 0.61 0.46 -28.01
CA THR A 195 0.62 0.05 -26.60
C THR A 195 0.19 -1.41 -26.52
N VAL A 196 1.03 -2.26 -25.93
CA VAL A 196 0.71 -3.66 -25.63
C VAL A 196 0.38 -3.74 -24.15
N LEU A 197 -0.88 -4.01 -23.83
CA LEU A 197 -1.40 -4.08 -22.47
C LEU A 197 -1.60 -5.53 -22.04
N ASN A 198 -0.81 -5.97 -21.07
CA ASN A 198 -0.99 -7.26 -20.40
C ASN A 198 -1.89 -7.10 -19.17
N GLY A 199 -3.04 -7.77 -19.22
CA GLY A 199 -4.12 -7.81 -18.23
C GLY A 199 -3.82 -8.58 -16.94
N ALA A 200 -2.59 -9.11 -16.77
CA ALA A 200 -2.15 -10.01 -15.70
C ALA A 200 -2.85 -11.38 -15.71
N ASP A 201 -2.60 -12.20 -14.68
CA ASP A 201 -2.76 -13.66 -14.68
C ASP A 201 -1.94 -14.30 -15.83
N SER A 202 -0.67 -13.90 -15.91
CA SER A 202 0.30 -14.32 -16.93
C SER A 202 0.68 -15.79 -16.82
N VAL A 203 0.81 -16.31 -15.59
CA VAL A 203 1.14 -17.70 -15.27
C VAL A 203 0.07 -18.30 -14.36
N GLU A 204 -0.06 -19.63 -14.34
CA GLU A 204 -1.01 -20.28 -13.44
C GLU A 204 -0.48 -20.33 -12.00
N GLY A 205 -1.33 -19.93 -11.05
CA GLY A 205 -1.04 -19.96 -9.64
C GLY A 205 -0.90 -21.36 -9.07
N MET A 206 0.00 -21.54 -8.11
CA MET A 206 0.10 -22.80 -7.35
C MET A 206 -0.64 -22.78 -6.01
N ALA A 207 -1.08 -21.60 -5.53
CA ALA A 207 -1.46 -21.39 -4.13
C ALA A 207 -2.96 -21.24 -3.87
N LEU A 208 -3.84 -21.36 -4.87
CA LEU A 208 -5.28 -21.13 -4.65
C LEU A 208 -6.02 -22.38 -4.21
N ARG A 209 -5.77 -23.53 -4.86
CA ARG A 209 -6.47 -24.80 -4.60
C ARG A 209 -5.57 -25.98 -4.94
N VAL A 210 -5.71 -27.08 -4.19
CA VAL A 210 -5.00 -28.35 -4.48
C VAL A 210 -5.29 -28.86 -5.88
N SER A 211 -6.50 -28.63 -6.41
CA SER A 211 -6.89 -28.99 -7.77
C SER A 211 -6.15 -28.22 -8.87
N GLN A 212 -5.56 -27.06 -8.57
CA GLN A 212 -4.72 -26.34 -9.54
C GLN A 212 -3.36 -27.02 -9.69
N LEU A 213 -2.79 -27.56 -8.60
CA LEU A 213 -1.50 -28.26 -8.64
C LEU A 213 -1.50 -29.46 -9.59
N THR A 214 -2.65 -30.15 -9.72
CA THR A 214 -2.79 -31.29 -10.63
C THR A 214 -2.91 -30.89 -12.10
N ALA A 215 -3.20 -29.62 -12.39
CA ALA A 215 -3.36 -29.09 -13.75
C ALA A 215 -2.10 -28.33 -14.25
N LEU A 216 -1.02 -28.32 -13.47
CA LEU A 216 0.23 -27.66 -13.82
C LEU A 216 1.14 -28.58 -14.65
N GLN A 217 1.62 -28.07 -15.79
CA GLN A 217 2.66 -28.74 -16.59
C GLN A 217 4.05 -28.61 -15.95
N TYR A 218 4.27 -27.55 -15.16
CA TYR A 218 5.58 -27.20 -14.59
C TYR A 218 5.46 -26.70 -13.16
N GLY A 219 6.58 -26.77 -12.42
CA GLY A 219 6.71 -26.02 -11.17
C GLY A 219 6.55 -24.51 -11.42
N PHE A 220 6.00 -23.80 -10.44
CA PHE A 220 5.64 -22.37 -10.58
C PHE A 220 6.81 -21.46 -11.01
N ILE A 221 8.01 -21.70 -10.47
CA ILE A 221 9.21 -20.93 -10.84
C ILE A 221 9.58 -21.17 -12.31
N ASP A 222 9.48 -22.40 -12.80
CA ASP A 222 9.77 -22.72 -14.20
C ASP A 222 8.76 -22.06 -15.13
N GLN A 223 7.48 -21.97 -14.73
CA GLN A 223 6.44 -21.25 -15.48
C GLN A 223 6.83 -19.78 -15.65
N VAL A 224 7.20 -19.11 -14.54
CA VAL A 224 7.62 -17.70 -14.54
C VAL A 224 8.81 -17.47 -15.47
N ILE A 225 9.86 -18.30 -15.36
CA ILE A 225 11.08 -18.16 -16.18
C ILE A 225 10.77 -18.37 -17.67
N LYS A 226 10.04 -19.43 -18.01
CA LYS A 226 9.68 -19.76 -19.40
C LYS A 226 8.79 -18.67 -20.01
N TYR A 227 7.76 -18.26 -19.28
CA TYR A 227 6.84 -17.21 -19.71
C TYR A 227 7.59 -15.90 -19.98
N ALA A 228 8.39 -15.43 -19.02
CA ALA A 228 9.09 -14.16 -19.13
C ALA A 228 10.07 -14.15 -20.31
N ARG A 229 10.84 -15.24 -20.50
CA ARG A 229 11.72 -15.42 -21.67
C ARG A 229 10.94 -15.39 -22.98
N TYR A 230 9.85 -16.13 -23.07
CA TYR A 230 9.03 -16.15 -24.28
C TYR A 230 8.45 -14.76 -24.58
N LYS A 231 7.92 -14.05 -23.57
CA LYS A 231 7.34 -12.72 -23.74
C LYS A 231 8.36 -11.70 -24.25
N VAL A 232 9.59 -11.75 -23.74
CA VAL A 232 10.72 -10.95 -24.26
C VAL A 232 10.95 -11.20 -25.75
N GLU A 233 11.04 -12.46 -26.18
CA GLU A 233 11.23 -12.78 -27.60
C GLU A 233 10.02 -12.37 -28.46
N TRP A 234 8.81 -12.59 -27.97
CA TRP A 234 7.58 -12.18 -28.65
C TRP A 234 7.51 -10.66 -28.86
N LEU A 235 7.87 -9.87 -27.84
CA LEU A 235 7.92 -8.41 -27.93
C LEU A 235 9.04 -7.93 -28.87
N LYS A 236 10.21 -8.59 -28.86
CA LYS A 236 11.29 -8.30 -29.82
C LYS A 236 10.83 -8.54 -31.26
N GLU A 237 10.15 -9.65 -31.51
CA GLU A 237 9.64 -9.94 -32.84
C GLU A 237 8.64 -8.88 -33.30
N LEU A 238 7.69 -8.50 -32.45
CA LEU A 238 6.73 -7.43 -32.75
C LEU A 238 7.43 -6.08 -32.98
N SER A 239 8.49 -5.77 -32.23
CA SER A 239 9.22 -4.49 -32.32
C SER A 239 9.91 -4.25 -33.66
N LYS A 240 10.11 -5.32 -34.45
CA LYS A 240 10.59 -5.19 -35.84
C LYS A 240 9.67 -4.30 -36.68
N HIS A 241 8.37 -4.32 -36.39
CA HIS A 241 7.34 -3.70 -37.22
C HIS A 241 6.77 -2.39 -36.64
N VAL A 242 6.90 -2.15 -35.33
CA VAL A 242 6.27 -1.01 -34.64
C VAL A 242 7.06 -0.61 -33.39
N LYS A 243 6.96 0.64 -32.93
CA LYS A 243 7.40 1.00 -31.58
C LYS A 243 6.38 0.52 -30.56
N ILE A 244 6.85 -0.02 -29.45
CA ILE A 244 6.02 -0.67 -28.44
C ILE A 244 6.17 0.06 -27.11
N ARG A 245 5.03 0.34 -26.48
CA ARG A 245 4.96 0.58 -25.04
C ARG A 245 4.27 -0.61 -24.39
N TYR A 246 5.03 -1.45 -23.70
CA TYR A 246 4.50 -2.63 -23.02
C TYR A 246 4.11 -2.29 -21.58
N ILE A 247 2.81 -2.32 -21.30
CA ILE A 247 2.26 -2.06 -19.97
C ILE A 247 1.83 -3.37 -19.36
N HIS A 248 2.44 -3.72 -18.22
CA HIS A 248 2.16 -4.94 -17.49
C HIS A 248 1.44 -4.61 -16.18
N ILE A 249 0.22 -5.14 -15.98
CA ILE A 249 -0.51 -4.93 -14.73
C ILE A 249 0.17 -5.75 -13.61
N PRO A 250 0.65 -5.12 -12.53
CA PRO A 250 1.55 -5.76 -11.57
C PRO A 250 0.84 -6.62 -10.51
N SER A 251 -0.45 -6.92 -10.69
CA SER A 251 -1.24 -7.62 -9.68
C SER A 251 -2.41 -8.39 -10.29
N ALA A 252 -2.55 -9.65 -9.88
CA ALA A 252 -3.73 -10.47 -10.17
C ALA A 252 -3.97 -11.55 -9.10
N ASN A 253 -5.06 -12.30 -9.22
CA ASN A 253 -5.46 -13.22 -8.17
C ASN A 253 -4.84 -14.62 -8.30
N HIS A 254 -4.36 -15.06 -9.46
CA HIS A 254 -3.63 -16.33 -9.59
C HIS A 254 -2.15 -16.19 -9.26
N THR A 255 -1.60 -14.99 -9.36
CA THR A 255 -0.17 -14.73 -9.23
C THR A 255 0.25 -14.13 -7.89
N GLU A 256 -0.71 -13.73 -7.04
CA GLU A 256 -0.47 -13.40 -5.63
C GLU A 256 0.03 -14.63 -4.84
N LEU A 257 1.22 -14.50 -4.24
CA LEU A 257 1.79 -15.53 -3.35
C LEU A 257 1.04 -15.54 -2.02
N ARG A 258 0.46 -16.69 -1.69
CA ARG A 258 -0.24 -16.91 -0.41
C ARG A 258 0.62 -17.74 0.54
N LEU A 259 1.50 -17.07 1.28
CA LEU A 259 2.40 -17.71 2.23
C LEU A 259 1.70 -17.91 3.59
N HIS A 260 2.01 -19.01 4.29
CA HIS A 260 1.52 -19.27 5.65
C HIS A 260 -0.02 -19.24 5.83
N ASN A 261 -0.77 -19.79 4.87
CA ASN A 261 -2.24 -19.80 4.87
C ASN A 261 -2.90 -18.41 4.80
N SER A 262 -2.20 -17.41 4.27
CA SER A 262 -2.77 -16.08 4.07
C SER A 262 -3.98 -16.14 3.11
N SER A 263 -5.01 -15.37 3.42
CA SER A 263 -6.17 -15.23 2.55
C SER A 263 -5.83 -14.38 1.31
N ARG A 264 -6.76 -14.36 0.34
CA ARG A 264 -6.67 -13.48 -0.83
C ARG A 264 -6.52 -12.01 -0.39
N SER A 265 -5.66 -11.26 -1.08
CA SER A 265 -5.41 -9.84 -0.85
C SER A 265 -4.81 -9.50 0.53
N GLU A 266 -4.32 -10.50 1.26
CA GLU A 266 -3.52 -10.25 2.48
C GLU A 266 -2.06 -9.92 2.15
N MET A 267 -1.54 -10.38 1.00
CA MET A 267 -0.17 -10.14 0.56
C MET A 267 -0.12 -9.58 -0.88
N PRO A 268 -0.89 -8.53 -1.21
CA PRO A 268 -1.07 -8.05 -2.59
C PRO A 268 0.20 -7.47 -3.21
N LYS A 269 1.25 -7.27 -2.41
CA LYS A 269 2.56 -6.78 -2.87
C LYS A 269 3.50 -7.93 -3.28
N GLU A 270 3.23 -9.15 -2.82
CA GLU A 270 4.00 -10.36 -3.12
C GLU A 270 3.36 -11.07 -4.31
N ASP A 271 3.43 -10.42 -5.46
CA ASP A 271 2.83 -10.90 -6.71
C ASP A 271 3.91 -11.13 -7.76
N VAL A 272 3.90 -12.32 -8.38
CA VAL A 272 4.93 -12.68 -9.38
C VAL A 272 4.81 -11.91 -10.69
N GLU A 273 3.68 -11.28 -10.98
CA GLU A 273 3.54 -10.39 -12.14
C GLU A 273 4.62 -9.30 -12.13
N ARG A 274 5.03 -8.85 -10.94
CA ARG A 274 6.08 -7.84 -10.78
C ARG A 274 7.46 -8.37 -11.16
N ILE A 275 7.75 -9.62 -10.79
CA ILE A 275 9.01 -10.28 -11.18
C ILE A 275 9.06 -10.43 -12.70
N ILE A 276 7.94 -10.84 -13.30
CA ILE A 276 7.79 -10.95 -14.75
C ILE A 276 8.01 -9.58 -15.43
N ALA A 277 7.36 -8.52 -14.93
CA ALA A 277 7.50 -7.18 -15.48
C ALA A 277 8.94 -6.63 -15.36
N VAL A 278 9.59 -6.80 -14.21
CA VAL A 278 11.00 -6.41 -14.00
C VAL A 278 11.92 -7.17 -14.94
N TYR A 279 11.72 -8.48 -15.10
CA TYR A 279 12.49 -9.28 -16.03
C TYR A 279 12.34 -8.78 -17.47
N ILE A 280 11.11 -8.54 -17.93
CA ILE A 280 10.86 -8.05 -19.29
C ILE A 280 11.48 -6.67 -19.50
N HIS A 281 11.35 -5.76 -18.54
CA HIS A 281 11.97 -4.43 -18.57
C HIS A 281 13.48 -4.51 -18.73
N ASP A 282 14.16 -5.24 -17.84
CA ASP A 282 15.62 -5.28 -17.81
C ASP A 282 16.20 -5.96 -19.05
N MET A 283 15.52 -6.99 -19.57
CA MET A 283 15.96 -7.69 -20.78
C MET A 283 15.75 -6.88 -22.07
N LEU A 284 14.86 -5.89 -22.06
CA LEU A 284 14.50 -5.07 -23.22
C LEU A 284 14.98 -3.62 -23.11
N LYS A 285 15.67 -3.23 -22.04
CA LYS A 285 16.11 -1.84 -21.78
C LYS A 285 16.98 -1.22 -22.88
N ASP A 286 17.71 -2.06 -23.63
CA ASP A 286 18.59 -1.63 -24.72
C ASP A 286 17.90 -1.64 -26.11
N ASN A 287 16.61 -2.02 -26.18
CA ASN A 287 15.85 -2.02 -27.42
C ASN A 287 15.27 -0.61 -27.69
N GLU A 288 15.75 0.05 -28.74
CA GLU A 288 15.32 1.41 -29.11
C GLU A 288 13.84 1.56 -29.48
N ARG A 289 13.12 0.45 -29.70
CA ARG A 289 11.70 0.43 -30.09
C ARG A 289 10.78 -0.10 -29.00
N ILE A 290 11.28 -0.43 -27.81
CA ILE A 290 10.43 -0.96 -26.74
C ILE A 290 10.66 -0.17 -25.46
N ASP A 291 9.58 0.37 -24.91
CA ASP A 291 9.51 0.93 -23.57
C ASP A 291 8.65 0.01 -22.66
N VAL A 292 9.14 -0.27 -21.45
CA VAL A 292 8.48 -1.16 -20.48
C VAL A 292 8.36 -0.46 -19.12
N PRO A 293 7.40 0.46 -18.93
CA PRO A 293 7.25 1.14 -17.65
C PRO A 293 6.91 0.17 -16.52
N LEU A 294 7.72 0.16 -15.46
CA LEU A 294 7.43 -0.61 -14.25
C LEU A 294 6.32 0.07 -13.44
N CYS A 295 5.23 -0.66 -13.24
CA CYS A 295 4.06 -0.20 -12.50
C CYS A 295 4.02 -0.82 -11.11
N ASP A 296 3.73 0.00 -10.09
CA ASP A 296 3.72 -0.44 -8.69
C ASP A 296 2.30 -0.59 -8.10
N GLU A 297 1.30 -0.01 -8.78
CA GLU A 297 -0.10 -0.03 -8.36
C GLU A 297 -0.90 -1.04 -9.18
N GLY A 298 -1.84 -1.75 -8.55
CA GLY A 298 -2.74 -2.69 -9.24
C GLY A 298 -3.77 -2.04 -10.17
N ILE A 299 -3.84 -0.71 -10.20
CA ILE A 299 -4.55 0.07 -11.21
C ILE A 299 -3.50 0.95 -11.89
N VAL A 300 -3.15 0.61 -13.12
CA VAL A 300 -2.18 1.35 -13.92
C VAL A 300 -2.87 2.51 -14.61
N ASP A 301 -2.24 3.68 -14.63
CA ASP A 301 -2.68 4.80 -15.44
C ASP A 301 -1.65 5.17 -16.50
N PHE A 302 -2.14 5.52 -17.69
CA PHE A 302 -1.30 5.88 -18.82
C PHE A 302 -2.09 6.80 -19.77
N GLU A 303 -1.38 7.47 -20.66
CA GLU A 303 -1.95 8.37 -21.64
C GLU A 303 -1.56 7.91 -23.04
N VAL A 304 -2.52 7.92 -23.96
CA VAL A 304 -2.27 7.63 -25.37
C VAL A 304 -3.07 8.62 -26.21
N ASN A 305 -2.38 9.33 -27.10
CA ASN A 305 -2.99 10.29 -28.05
C ASN A 305 -3.90 11.35 -27.38
N GLY A 306 -3.56 11.78 -26.17
CA GLY A 306 -4.32 12.76 -25.38
C GLY A 306 -5.50 12.20 -24.58
N TYR A 307 -5.75 10.88 -24.61
CA TYR A 307 -6.76 10.23 -23.79
C TYR A 307 -6.14 9.61 -22.54
N ASN A 308 -6.86 9.70 -21.43
CA ASN A 308 -6.48 9.12 -20.16
C ASN A 308 -7.04 7.71 -20.01
N PHE A 309 -6.15 6.74 -19.83
CA PHE A 309 -6.49 5.34 -19.64
C PHE A 309 -6.22 4.90 -18.21
N ALA A 310 -7.12 4.05 -17.70
CA ALA A 310 -6.84 3.19 -16.56
C ALA A 310 -6.85 1.73 -17.02
N ALA A 311 -6.03 0.88 -16.39
CA ALA A 311 -6.04 -0.55 -16.60
C ALA A 311 -5.91 -1.28 -15.26
N CYS A 312 -6.68 -2.34 -15.06
CA CYS A 312 -6.56 -3.21 -13.89
C CYS A 312 -6.95 -4.64 -14.24
N HIS A 313 -6.48 -5.63 -13.48
CA HIS A 313 -6.87 -7.01 -13.74
C HIS A 313 -8.38 -7.20 -13.53
N GLY A 314 -8.96 -6.63 -12.46
CA GLY A 314 -10.43 -6.53 -12.29
C GLY A 314 -11.00 -7.31 -11.12
N HIS A 315 -10.18 -8.13 -10.46
CA HIS A 315 -10.55 -8.97 -9.32
C HIS A 315 -11.07 -8.15 -8.11
N GLN A 316 -10.71 -6.87 -8.03
CA GLN A 316 -11.11 -5.90 -7.00
C GLN A 316 -12.41 -5.15 -7.32
N LEU A 317 -12.96 -5.30 -8.53
CA LEU A 317 -14.13 -4.55 -8.95
C LEU A 317 -15.42 -5.22 -8.50
N LYS A 318 -16.35 -4.44 -7.93
CA LYS A 318 -17.71 -4.90 -7.59
C LYS A 318 -18.61 -5.02 -8.82
N GLY A 319 -18.28 -4.32 -9.90
CA GLY A 319 -19.03 -4.34 -11.15
C GLY A 319 -18.45 -3.35 -12.18
N LYS A 320 -18.57 -3.69 -13.46
CA LYS A 320 -17.88 -2.98 -14.56
C LYS A 320 -18.49 -1.60 -14.84
N LYS A 321 -19.82 -1.48 -14.73
CA LYS A 321 -20.57 -0.25 -15.08
C LYS A 321 -20.11 1.00 -14.32
N ASN A 322 -19.82 0.87 -13.02
CA ASN A 322 -19.40 2.00 -12.19
C ASN A 322 -17.88 2.05 -11.97
N ALA A 323 -17.13 1.04 -12.45
CA ALA A 323 -15.72 0.89 -12.15
C ALA A 323 -14.90 2.12 -12.55
N LEU A 324 -15.11 2.63 -13.77
CA LEU A 324 -14.36 3.79 -14.27
C LEU A 324 -14.63 5.05 -13.43
N LYS A 325 -15.90 5.30 -13.05
CA LYS A 325 -16.26 6.39 -12.14
C LYS A 325 -15.60 6.24 -10.77
N ASP A 326 -15.67 5.05 -10.17
CA ASP A 326 -15.12 4.80 -8.85
C ASP A 326 -13.59 4.96 -8.83
N ILE A 327 -12.92 4.48 -9.88
CA ILE A 327 -11.47 4.66 -10.08
C ILE A 327 -11.13 6.13 -10.27
N SER A 328 -11.89 6.87 -11.08
CA SER A 328 -11.68 8.32 -11.26
C SER A 328 -11.80 9.08 -9.95
N MET A 329 -12.78 8.75 -9.11
CA MET A 329 -12.94 9.39 -7.79
C MET A 329 -11.80 9.01 -6.84
N MET A 330 -11.40 7.74 -6.83
CA MET A 330 -10.29 7.25 -6.01
C MET A 330 -8.96 7.95 -6.37
N LYS A 331 -8.61 7.95 -7.66
CA LYS A 331 -7.35 8.54 -8.16
C LYS A 331 -7.42 10.06 -8.34
N ARG A 332 -8.60 10.67 -8.15
CA ARG A 332 -8.85 12.10 -8.41
C ARG A 332 -8.40 12.54 -9.81
N LYS A 333 -8.60 11.66 -10.80
CA LYS A 333 -8.21 11.85 -12.20
C LYS A 333 -9.36 11.42 -13.11
N PHE A 334 -9.64 12.21 -14.13
CA PHE A 334 -10.63 11.86 -15.14
C PHE A 334 -10.02 10.85 -16.12
N TYR A 335 -10.73 9.76 -16.37
CA TYR A 335 -10.32 8.72 -17.31
C TYR A 335 -11.37 8.61 -18.41
N ASP A 336 -10.92 8.46 -19.65
CA ASP A 336 -11.77 8.28 -20.82
C ASP A 336 -12.05 6.79 -21.06
N PHE A 337 -11.07 5.93 -20.74
CA PHE A 337 -11.15 4.50 -21.00
C PHE A 337 -10.63 3.68 -19.82
N LEU A 338 -11.28 2.54 -19.55
CA LEU A 338 -10.84 1.54 -18.58
C LEU A 338 -10.67 0.19 -19.27
N TYR A 339 -9.48 -0.38 -19.21
CA TYR A 339 -9.23 -1.76 -19.57
C TYR A 339 -9.31 -2.70 -18.36
N VAL A 340 -10.00 -3.83 -18.50
CA VAL A 340 -10.18 -4.82 -17.42
C VAL A 340 -10.08 -6.26 -17.92
N SER A 341 -9.39 -7.15 -17.21
CA SER A 341 -9.26 -8.59 -17.53
C SER A 341 -10.09 -9.46 -16.57
N HIS A 342 -9.60 -10.61 -16.11
CA HIS A 342 -10.16 -11.50 -15.07
C HIS A 342 -11.40 -12.30 -15.46
N PHE A 343 -12.26 -11.69 -16.29
CA PHE A 343 -13.57 -12.25 -16.59
C PHE A 343 -13.54 -13.21 -17.79
N HIS A 344 -12.42 -13.36 -18.50
CA HIS A 344 -12.20 -14.26 -19.64
C HIS A 344 -13.12 -14.07 -20.87
N HIS A 345 -13.86 -12.97 -20.96
CA HIS A 345 -14.76 -12.69 -22.08
C HIS A 345 -14.47 -11.28 -22.64
N GLY A 346 -14.33 -11.14 -23.95
CA GLY A 346 -14.19 -9.81 -24.57
C GLY A 346 -15.53 -9.08 -24.57
N SER A 347 -15.57 -7.83 -24.11
CA SER A 347 -16.75 -6.96 -24.26
C SER A 347 -16.39 -5.48 -24.14
N SER A 348 -17.28 -4.58 -24.57
CA SER A 348 -17.14 -3.15 -24.31
C SER A 348 -18.46 -2.55 -23.84
N LEU A 349 -18.36 -1.62 -22.89
CA LEU A 349 -19.51 -0.94 -22.31
C LEU A 349 -19.27 0.56 -22.31
N THR A 350 -20.10 1.32 -23.02
CA THR A 350 -20.16 2.76 -22.89
C THR A 350 -20.79 3.13 -21.53
N VAL A 351 -20.07 3.93 -20.75
CA VAL A 351 -20.46 4.34 -19.38
C VAL A 351 -20.63 5.84 -19.23
N GLY A 352 -20.30 6.61 -20.26
CA GLY A 352 -20.46 8.06 -20.33
C GLY A 352 -20.03 8.61 -21.68
N GLU A 353 -19.96 9.93 -21.77
CA GLU A 353 -19.55 10.66 -22.97
C GLU A 353 -18.84 11.95 -22.58
N THR A 354 -18.00 12.44 -23.49
CA THR A 354 -17.40 13.78 -23.50
C THR A 354 -18.02 14.60 -24.63
N ASP A 355 -17.47 15.78 -24.92
CA ASP A 355 -17.86 16.60 -26.07
C ASP A 355 -17.53 15.96 -27.43
N THR A 356 -16.59 15.01 -27.45
CA THR A 356 -15.99 14.46 -28.68
C THR A 356 -16.08 12.95 -28.81
N HIS A 357 -16.24 12.22 -27.71
CA HIS A 357 -16.17 10.75 -27.73
C HIS A 357 -16.89 10.08 -26.55
N ASN A 358 -17.10 8.78 -26.66
CA ASN A 358 -17.65 7.96 -25.60
C ASN A 358 -16.59 7.59 -24.56
N ILE A 359 -17.02 7.50 -23.30
CA ILE A 359 -16.23 6.94 -22.20
C ILE A 359 -16.57 5.46 -22.09
N GLU A 360 -15.58 4.58 -22.15
CA GLU A 360 -15.80 3.14 -22.27
C GLU A 360 -15.02 2.30 -21.26
N VAL A 361 -15.66 1.21 -20.82
CA VAL A 361 -14.99 0.10 -20.15
C VAL A 361 -14.80 -1.02 -21.17
N VAL A 362 -13.55 -1.33 -21.48
CA VAL A 362 -13.14 -2.39 -22.40
C VAL A 362 -12.66 -3.60 -21.60
N GLN A 363 -13.43 -4.68 -21.69
CA GLN A 363 -13.09 -5.95 -21.08
C GLN A 363 -12.26 -6.78 -22.04
N LEU A 364 -11.05 -7.13 -21.62
CA LEU A 364 -10.12 -7.94 -22.37
C LEU A 364 -10.56 -9.42 -22.37
N PRO A 365 -10.47 -10.09 -23.53
CA PRO A 365 -10.59 -11.55 -23.60
C PRO A 365 -9.38 -12.25 -22.98
N SER A 366 -9.55 -13.52 -22.64
CA SER A 366 -8.48 -14.40 -22.15
C SER A 366 -7.74 -15.08 -23.29
N ILE A 367 -6.42 -15.24 -23.17
CA ILE A 367 -5.63 -16.06 -24.08
C ILE A 367 -5.85 -17.56 -23.84
N MET A 368 -6.07 -18.02 -22.60
CA MET A 368 -6.40 -19.43 -22.37
C MET A 368 -7.82 -19.79 -22.83
N GLY A 369 -8.77 -18.85 -22.81
CA GLY A 369 -10.18 -19.08 -23.13
C GLY A 369 -10.94 -19.75 -21.98
N SER A 370 -12.05 -20.43 -22.28
CA SER A 370 -12.86 -21.14 -21.28
C SER A 370 -12.24 -22.46 -20.84
N ASP A 371 -12.26 -22.75 -19.53
CA ASP A 371 -11.80 -24.00 -18.91
C ASP A 371 -12.99 -24.80 -18.31
N GLU A 372 -12.72 -25.94 -17.65
CA GLU A 372 -13.78 -26.77 -17.09
C GLU A 372 -14.59 -26.04 -15.99
N TYR A 373 -13.95 -25.12 -15.27
CA TYR A 373 -14.64 -24.29 -14.27
C TYR A 373 -15.62 -23.33 -14.95
N SER A 374 -15.20 -22.69 -16.04
CA SER A 374 -16.04 -21.84 -16.88
C SER A 374 -17.26 -22.62 -17.40
N ASP A 375 -17.04 -23.86 -17.89
CA ASP A 375 -18.10 -24.76 -18.34
C ASP A 375 -19.11 -25.08 -17.22
N SER A 376 -18.63 -25.29 -15.98
CA SER A 376 -19.50 -25.54 -14.82
C SER A 376 -20.42 -24.37 -14.48
N LEU A 377 -20.00 -23.14 -14.83
CA LEU A 377 -20.78 -21.92 -14.65
C LEU A 377 -21.66 -21.58 -15.85
N MET A 378 -21.58 -22.37 -16.94
CA MET A 378 -22.21 -22.06 -18.24
C MET A 378 -21.80 -20.69 -18.77
N THR A 379 -20.56 -20.29 -18.47
CA THR A 379 -19.93 -19.06 -18.97
C THR A 379 -18.74 -19.47 -19.81
N GLY A 380 -18.59 -18.96 -21.02
CA GLY A 380 -17.41 -19.26 -21.83
C GLY A 380 -17.23 -18.27 -22.97
N ALA A 381 -15.97 -18.05 -23.32
CA ALA A 381 -15.57 -17.29 -24.50
C ALA A 381 -14.45 -18.00 -25.23
N LYS A 382 -14.34 -17.70 -26.52
CA LYS A 382 -13.17 -18.08 -27.31
C LYS A 382 -11.92 -17.39 -26.77
N SER A 383 -10.78 -18.06 -26.95
CA SER A 383 -9.49 -17.44 -26.72
C SER A 383 -9.33 -16.24 -27.64
N GLY A 384 -8.81 -15.13 -27.12
CA GLY A 384 -8.70 -13.93 -27.94
C GLY A 384 -7.86 -12.81 -27.37
N ALA A 385 -7.74 -11.78 -28.18
CA ALA A 385 -7.14 -10.48 -27.83
C ALA A 385 -7.96 -9.36 -28.49
N ASN A 386 -7.86 -8.14 -27.96
CA ASN A 386 -8.49 -6.96 -28.53
C ASN A 386 -7.44 -5.97 -29.01
N LEU A 387 -7.54 -5.50 -30.26
CA LEU A 387 -6.75 -4.36 -30.74
C LEU A 387 -7.69 -3.20 -31.06
N SER A 388 -7.58 -2.13 -30.29
CA SER A 388 -8.39 -0.92 -30.47
C SER A 388 -7.56 0.20 -31.08
N ILE A 389 -8.16 0.95 -32.01
CA ILE A 389 -7.57 2.15 -32.61
C ILE A 389 -8.26 3.38 -32.05
N TYR A 390 -7.45 4.33 -31.62
CA TYR A 390 -7.86 5.61 -31.06
C TYR A 390 -7.39 6.74 -31.96
N GLU A 391 -8.33 7.59 -32.38
CA GLU A 391 -8.05 8.78 -33.19
C GLU A 391 -8.28 10.03 -32.35
N LYS A 392 -7.38 11.01 -32.47
CA LYS A 392 -7.47 12.26 -31.72
C LYS A 392 -8.77 13.00 -32.04
N GLY A 393 -9.52 13.37 -30.99
CA GLY A 393 -10.83 14.03 -31.09
C GLY A 393 -12.01 13.14 -31.48
N LYS A 394 -11.85 11.80 -31.58
CA LYS A 394 -12.94 10.85 -31.89
C LYS A 394 -13.07 9.69 -30.90
N GLY A 395 -12.14 9.55 -29.96
CA GLY A 395 -12.02 8.40 -29.07
C GLY A 395 -11.66 7.12 -29.82
N ARG A 396 -12.31 6.02 -29.42
CA ARG A 396 -12.11 4.67 -29.98
C ARG A 396 -12.89 4.51 -31.27
N THR A 397 -12.21 4.43 -32.41
CA THR A 397 -12.85 4.40 -33.74
C THR A 397 -12.94 3.01 -34.33
N ILE A 398 -11.98 2.13 -34.04
CA ILE A 398 -11.94 0.75 -34.56
C ILE A 398 -11.64 -0.22 -33.41
N SER A 399 -12.28 -1.38 -33.44
CA SER A 399 -11.98 -2.49 -32.54
C SER A 399 -11.88 -3.79 -33.32
N TYR A 400 -10.70 -4.39 -33.31
CA TYR A 400 -10.42 -5.73 -33.81
C TYR A 400 -10.53 -6.73 -32.65
N ASN A 401 -11.34 -7.77 -32.85
CA ASN A 401 -11.45 -8.89 -31.90
C ASN A 401 -10.80 -10.11 -32.54
N PHE A 402 -9.62 -10.47 -32.07
CA PHE A 402 -8.87 -11.63 -32.55
C PHE A 402 -9.36 -12.89 -31.83
N ILE A 403 -9.74 -13.92 -32.60
CA ILE A 403 -10.13 -15.23 -32.09
C ILE A 403 -8.98 -16.20 -32.38
N LEU A 404 -8.44 -16.82 -31.34
CA LEU A 404 -7.18 -17.58 -31.43
C LEU A 404 -7.36 -19.10 -31.44
N ASN A 405 -8.59 -19.62 -31.26
CA ASN A 405 -8.92 -21.05 -31.24
C ASN A 405 -10.24 -21.41 -31.93
#